data_AF-A0A937CRB4-F1
#
_entry.id   AF-A0A937CRB4-F1
#
_cell.length_a   1.000
_cell.length_b   1.000
_cell.length_c   1.000
_cell.angle_alpha   90.00
_cell.angle_beta   90.00
_cell.angle_gamma   90.00
#
_symmetry.space_group_name_H-M   'P 1'
#
loop_
_entity.id
_entity.type
_entity.pdbx_description
1 polymer ?
#
loop_
_entity_poly.entity_id
_entity_poly.type
_entity_poly.pdbx_seq_one_letter_code
_entity_poly.pdbx_strand_id
1 'polypeptide(L)'
;MQCLLRACTDDTLPAGSVARPMWGGEQRPRHVRLVLVCLALLQAAFAHAHVYGIDRRVQRDADALPYRAVGTLVEPRTGNGGTAFLVGRCHVVSAHHVPYAAGTRRDPANLRSLARRARFQAGPQPGKARVFASSTIATVVDAGRFTEDDFAGAAGDWAILRLDNCLGDRYGWLRVDRDTTPESLPGTKLTSIGYPRSRARRPGVTVETGCRARDFGPAPGIFGVDCAFERGMSGGPLLARQRDGTWRVVGVISQSLGTGSPTEYSMANRNQAVHVSAFRKALDRVLGAEARRTAPAAKRP
;
A
#
# COMPACT_ATOMS: atom_id res chain seq x y z
N MET A 1 57.00 -14.44 12.59
CA MET A 1 57.57 -15.04 11.37
C MET A 1 57.68 -13.98 10.29
N GLN A 2 58.73 -14.01 9.46
CA GLN A 2 58.95 -13.14 8.31
C GLN A 2 59.16 -13.99 7.05
N CYS A 3 58.73 -13.48 5.89
CA CYS A 3 59.27 -13.72 4.53
C CYS A 3 58.61 -12.67 3.60
N LEU A 4 59.24 -11.97 2.63
CA LEU A 4 60.26 -12.33 1.60
C LEU A 4 59.63 -13.32 0.59
N LEU A 5 59.62 -13.16 -0.74
CA LEU A 5 60.45 -12.49 -1.77
C LEU A 5 59.51 -12.06 -2.96
N ARG A 6 59.77 -11.25 -4.01
CA ARG A 6 60.92 -10.66 -4.76
C ARG A 6 61.76 -11.63 -5.63
N ALA A 7 61.96 -11.45 -6.94
CA ALA A 7 61.50 -10.48 -7.94
C ALA A 7 61.72 -11.10 -9.36
N CYS A 8 61.91 -10.27 -10.40
CA CYS A 8 62.44 -10.62 -11.75
C CYS A 8 61.45 -11.37 -12.70
N THR A 9 61.50 -11.21 -14.04
CA THR A 9 62.25 -10.29 -14.93
C THR A 9 61.50 -10.10 -16.27
N ASP A 10 61.93 -9.13 -17.09
CA ASP A 10 61.49 -8.94 -18.48
C ASP A 10 61.82 -10.12 -19.42
N ASP A 11 61.15 -10.20 -20.56
CA ASP A 11 61.84 -10.41 -21.85
C ASP A 11 61.06 -9.84 -23.06
N THR A 12 61.67 -9.82 -24.24
CA THR A 12 61.51 -8.75 -25.24
C THR A 12 60.99 -9.20 -26.63
N LEU A 13 60.44 -8.23 -27.40
CA LEU A 13 60.33 -8.18 -28.89
C LEU A 13 59.28 -9.05 -29.63
N PRO A 14 58.97 -8.78 -30.92
CA PRO A 14 59.24 -7.58 -31.76
C PRO A 14 57.97 -6.92 -32.35
N ALA A 15 58.14 -5.84 -33.13
CA ALA A 15 57.09 -5.28 -33.98
C ALA A 15 57.00 -5.98 -35.36
N GLY A 16 55.80 -6.06 -35.93
CA GLY A 16 55.53 -6.68 -37.25
C GLY A 16 54.54 -5.85 -38.09
N SER A 17 54.62 -5.96 -39.43
CA SER A 17 54.03 -5.00 -40.37
C SER A 17 52.64 -5.35 -40.92
N VAL A 18 51.84 -4.28 -41.07
CA VAL A 18 50.82 -4.01 -42.11
C VAL A 18 50.17 -5.20 -42.85
N ALA A 19 48.86 -5.37 -42.63
CA ALA A 19 47.93 -5.88 -43.63
C ALA A 19 46.57 -5.16 -43.54
N ARG A 20 46.02 -4.71 -44.68
CA ARG A 20 44.66 -4.16 -44.79
C ARG A 20 43.75 -5.16 -45.52
N PRO A 21 42.70 -5.70 -44.89
CA PRO A 21 41.54 -6.22 -45.61
C PRO A 21 40.63 -5.07 -46.07
N MET A 22 40.13 -5.14 -47.30
CA MET A 22 39.03 -4.30 -47.78
C MET A 22 37.73 -5.09 -47.85
N TRP A 23 36.61 -4.36 -47.70
CA TRP A 23 35.23 -4.76 -47.99
C TRP A 23 34.58 -5.78 -47.03
N GLY A 24 33.25 -5.67 -46.91
CA GLY A 24 32.44 -6.37 -45.90
C GLY A 24 31.21 -5.58 -45.46
N GLY A 25 30.40 -5.10 -46.41
CA GLY A 25 29.27 -4.19 -46.17
C GLY A 25 28.02 -4.86 -45.59
N GLU A 26 28.12 -5.46 -44.40
CA GLU A 26 27.04 -6.23 -43.79
C GLU A 26 25.94 -5.32 -43.17
N GLN A 27 24.82 -5.15 -43.89
CA GLN A 27 23.66 -4.41 -43.38
C GLN A 27 22.92 -5.20 -42.28
N ARG A 28 23.35 -5.02 -41.02
CA ARG A 28 22.67 -5.60 -39.86
C ARG A 28 21.18 -5.17 -39.82
N PRO A 29 20.23 -6.12 -39.76
CA PRO A 29 18.80 -5.81 -39.92
C PRO A 29 18.29 -4.95 -38.76
N ARG A 30 17.95 -3.68 -39.07
CA ARG A 30 17.46 -2.68 -38.10
C ARG A 30 16.24 -3.16 -37.29
N HIS A 31 15.42 -4.03 -37.88
CA HIS A 31 14.22 -4.61 -37.26
C HIS A 31 14.50 -5.39 -35.97
N VAL A 32 15.62 -6.13 -35.88
CA VAL A 32 15.93 -6.97 -34.71
C VAL A 32 16.19 -6.12 -33.46
N ARG A 33 16.82 -4.94 -33.62
CA ARG A 33 17.04 -4.00 -32.51
C ARG A 33 15.75 -3.37 -32.02
N LEU A 34 14.77 -3.13 -32.90
CA LEU A 34 13.51 -2.50 -32.52
C LEU A 34 12.65 -3.42 -31.63
N VAL A 35 12.56 -4.71 -31.98
CA VAL A 35 11.81 -5.72 -31.22
C VAL A 35 12.35 -5.87 -29.79
N LEU A 36 13.68 -5.95 -29.63
CA LEU A 36 14.32 -6.07 -28.31
C LEU A 36 14.10 -4.83 -27.43
N VAL A 37 14.11 -3.63 -28.00
CA VAL A 37 13.79 -2.39 -27.26
C VAL A 37 12.33 -2.37 -26.82
N CYS A 38 11.38 -2.79 -27.68
CA CYS A 38 9.98 -2.93 -27.27
C CYS A 38 9.79 -3.96 -26.14
N LEU A 39 10.48 -5.10 -26.19
CA LEU A 39 10.40 -6.14 -25.15
C LEU A 39 10.96 -5.64 -23.80
N ALA A 40 12.09 -4.93 -23.82
CA ALA A 40 12.68 -4.34 -22.61
C ALA A 40 11.81 -3.23 -21.99
N LEU A 41 11.19 -2.39 -22.83
CA LEU A 41 10.25 -1.36 -22.37
C LEU A 41 8.95 -1.96 -21.80
N LEU A 42 8.49 -3.09 -22.33
CA LEU A 42 7.38 -3.86 -21.76
C LEU A 42 7.73 -4.44 -20.38
N GLN A 43 8.93 -5.01 -20.21
CA GLN A 43 9.41 -5.54 -18.93
C GLN A 43 9.50 -4.46 -17.83
N ALA A 44 10.00 -3.27 -18.17
CA ALA A 44 10.18 -2.17 -17.22
C ALA A 44 8.87 -1.64 -16.58
N ALA A 45 7.71 -1.89 -17.20
CA ALA A 45 6.42 -1.40 -16.73
C ALA A 45 5.84 -2.15 -15.50
N PHE A 46 6.29 -3.39 -15.24
CA PHE A 46 5.68 -4.26 -14.21
C PHE A 46 6.42 -4.27 -12.86
N ALA A 47 7.63 -3.74 -12.80
CA ALA A 47 8.61 -3.96 -11.71
C ALA A 47 8.28 -3.31 -10.33
N HIS A 48 7.04 -2.93 -10.06
CA HIS A 48 6.64 -2.21 -8.82
C HIS A 48 5.39 -2.77 -8.11
N ALA A 49 4.63 -3.67 -8.73
CA ALA A 49 3.51 -4.36 -8.12
C ALA A 49 3.91 -5.79 -7.69
N HIS A 50 3.12 -6.38 -6.80
CA HIS A 50 3.12 -7.81 -6.53
C HIS A 50 1.73 -8.34 -6.88
N VAL A 51 1.65 -9.15 -7.93
CA VAL A 51 0.39 -9.62 -8.54
C VAL A 51 0.40 -11.14 -8.67
N TYR A 52 -0.64 -11.84 -8.21
CA TYR A 52 -0.75 -13.28 -8.44
C TYR A 52 -1.51 -13.53 -9.75
N GLY A 53 -0.83 -14.13 -10.72
CA GLY A 53 -1.38 -14.33 -12.07
C GLY A 53 -1.66 -13.00 -12.80
N ILE A 54 -2.91 -12.75 -13.15
CA ILE A 54 -3.33 -11.61 -13.98
C ILE A 54 -3.65 -10.38 -13.12
N ASP A 55 -3.18 -9.19 -13.52
CA ASP A 55 -3.53 -7.92 -12.85
C ASP A 55 -5.01 -7.55 -13.07
N ARG A 56 -5.88 -8.04 -12.18
CA ARG A 56 -7.33 -7.78 -12.16
C ARG A 56 -7.68 -6.34 -11.72
N ARG A 57 -6.71 -5.49 -11.38
CA ARG A 57 -6.99 -4.11 -10.94
C ARG A 57 -7.55 -3.29 -12.10
N VAL A 58 -8.66 -2.61 -11.86
CA VAL A 58 -9.33 -1.68 -12.80
C VAL A 58 -9.44 -0.29 -12.18
N GLN A 59 -9.59 0.76 -13.01
CA GLN A 59 -10.05 2.05 -12.49
C GLN A 59 -11.57 2.03 -12.36
N ARG A 60 -12.08 2.72 -11.34
CA ARG A 60 -13.51 3.02 -11.13
C ARG A 60 -13.65 4.47 -10.70
N ASP A 61 -14.77 5.09 -11.03
CA ASP A 61 -15.18 6.34 -10.38
C ASP A 61 -15.47 6.08 -8.88
N ALA A 62 -15.36 7.13 -8.07
CA ALA A 62 -15.50 7.07 -6.61
C ALA A 62 -16.60 8.04 -6.14
N ASP A 63 -17.78 7.88 -6.73
CA ASP A 63 -19.03 8.59 -6.48
C ASP A 63 -19.95 7.83 -5.51
N ALA A 64 -19.97 6.50 -5.60
CA ALA A 64 -20.75 5.58 -4.77
C ALA A 64 -19.92 4.91 -3.66
N LEU A 65 -20.59 4.35 -2.64
CA LEU A 65 -19.94 3.46 -1.67
C LEU A 65 -19.71 2.07 -2.31
N PRO A 66 -18.60 1.38 -1.97
CA PRO A 66 -17.60 1.74 -0.97
C PRO A 66 -16.56 2.77 -1.45
N TYR A 67 -16.39 2.93 -2.77
CA TYR A 67 -15.26 3.63 -3.39
C TYR A 67 -15.06 5.07 -2.92
N ARG A 68 -16.15 5.85 -2.82
CA ARG A 68 -16.11 7.28 -2.45
C ARG A 68 -15.55 7.56 -1.05
N ALA A 69 -15.60 6.56 -0.15
CA ALA A 69 -15.07 6.67 1.21
C ALA A 69 -13.54 6.46 1.28
N VAL A 70 -12.88 6.17 0.15
CA VAL A 70 -11.45 5.87 0.07
C VAL A 70 -10.71 7.01 -0.63
N GLY A 71 -9.70 7.56 0.03
CA GLY A 71 -8.92 8.72 -0.41
C GLY A 71 -7.41 8.49 -0.30
N THR A 72 -6.62 9.51 -0.63
CA THR A 72 -5.16 9.51 -0.41
C THR A 72 -4.81 10.18 0.90
N LEU A 73 -3.78 9.67 1.57
CA LEU A 73 -3.15 10.28 2.74
C LEU A 73 -1.71 10.63 2.38
N VAL A 74 -1.40 11.93 2.30
CA VAL A 74 -0.10 12.43 1.80
C VAL A 74 0.61 13.31 2.83
N GLU A 75 1.92 13.10 2.96
CA GLU A 75 2.82 13.89 3.80
C GLU A 75 3.07 15.24 3.11
N PRO A 76 2.73 16.39 3.74
CA PRO A 76 2.63 17.66 3.00
C PRO A 76 3.94 18.27 2.48
N ARG A 77 5.12 17.75 2.87
CA ARG A 77 6.44 18.30 2.51
C ARG A 77 7.10 17.47 1.41
N THR A 78 6.99 16.15 1.50
CA THR A 78 7.60 15.19 0.59
C THR A 78 6.66 14.75 -0.54
N GLY A 79 5.34 14.86 -0.35
CA GLY A 79 4.34 14.30 -1.26
C GLY A 79 4.27 12.76 -1.25
N ASN A 80 5.07 12.09 -0.41
CA ASN A 80 4.95 10.67 -0.15
C ASN A 80 3.63 10.36 0.57
N GLY A 81 3.13 9.14 0.43
CA GLY A 81 1.86 8.77 1.03
C GLY A 81 1.31 7.45 0.52
N GLY A 82 0.06 7.20 0.87
CA GLY A 82 -0.67 5.99 0.55
C GLY A 82 -2.17 6.25 0.47
N THR A 83 -2.94 5.19 0.66
CA THR A 83 -4.40 5.20 0.71
C THR A 83 -4.87 5.30 2.16
N ALA A 84 -6.03 5.90 2.39
CA ALA A 84 -6.74 5.86 3.67
C ALA A 84 -8.26 5.81 3.42
N PHE A 85 -9.03 5.34 4.38
CA PHE A 85 -10.49 5.22 4.24
C PHE A 85 -11.25 5.75 5.46
N LEU A 86 -12.38 6.40 5.21
CA LEU A 86 -13.27 6.91 6.24
C LEU A 86 -13.91 5.77 7.03
N VAL A 87 -13.87 5.87 8.36
CA VAL A 87 -14.46 4.92 9.32
C VAL A 87 -15.52 5.57 10.23
N GLY A 88 -15.69 6.88 10.13
CA GLY A 88 -16.74 7.66 10.77
C GLY A 88 -16.71 9.11 10.25
N ARG A 89 -17.62 9.95 10.75
CA ARG A 89 -17.79 11.36 10.35
C ARG A 89 -16.47 12.14 10.22
N CYS A 90 -15.60 12.00 11.21
CA CYS A 90 -14.37 12.79 11.37
C CYS A 90 -13.10 11.93 11.48
N HIS A 91 -13.14 10.66 11.05
CA HIS A 91 -12.03 9.71 11.27
C HIS A 91 -11.73 8.84 10.05
N VAL A 92 -10.44 8.62 9.79
CA VAL A 92 -9.92 7.68 8.77
C VAL A 92 -8.98 6.65 9.40
N VAL A 93 -8.86 5.50 8.74
CA VAL A 93 -7.81 4.49 9.00
C VAL A 93 -6.85 4.42 7.82
N SER A 94 -5.59 4.16 8.13
CA SER A 94 -4.50 3.87 7.19
C SER A 94 -3.53 2.87 7.84
N ALA A 95 -2.48 2.47 7.11
CA ALA A 95 -1.34 1.74 7.66
C ALA A 95 -0.47 2.70 8.51
N HIS A 96 0.34 2.17 9.42
CA HIS A 96 1.21 2.99 10.27
C HIS A 96 2.29 3.68 9.43
N HIS A 97 2.93 2.96 8.50
CA HIS A 97 4.02 3.49 7.67
C HIS A 97 3.60 4.52 6.60
N VAL A 98 2.36 5.02 6.63
CA VAL A 98 1.84 6.06 5.71
C VAL A 98 1.95 7.48 6.30
N PRO A 99 1.39 7.81 7.48
CA PRO A 99 1.66 9.09 8.16
C PRO A 99 3.05 9.16 8.82
N TYR A 100 3.64 8.00 9.14
CA TYR A 100 5.00 7.85 9.65
C TYR A 100 5.89 7.32 8.51
N ALA A 101 6.93 8.06 8.11
CA ALA A 101 7.83 7.59 7.06
C ALA A 101 8.51 6.27 7.49
N ALA A 102 8.72 5.35 6.53
CA ALA A 102 9.33 4.05 6.79
C ALA A 102 10.63 4.15 7.61
N GLY A 103 10.82 3.24 8.55
CA GLY A 103 11.94 3.28 9.51
C GLY A 103 11.81 4.28 10.68
N THR A 104 10.78 5.14 10.75
CA THR A 104 10.60 6.03 11.94
C THR A 104 10.06 5.28 13.16
N ARG A 105 10.97 4.60 13.87
CA ARG A 105 10.70 3.87 15.13
C ARG A 105 10.02 4.77 16.16
N ARG A 106 8.84 4.35 16.64
CA ARG A 106 8.08 5.07 17.66
C ARG A 106 8.56 4.70 19.07
N ASP A 107 8.89 5.71 19.88
CA ASP A 107 8.83 5.60 21.34
C ASP A 107 7.36 5.64 21.80
N PRO A 108 6.82 4.59 22.45
CA PRO A 108 5.45 4.56 22.94
C PRO A 108 5.13 5.62 24.00
N ALA A 109 6.13 6.07 24.79
CA ALA A 109 5.94 7.07 25.83
C ALA A 109 5.85 8.51 25.27
N ASN A 110 6.43 8.76 24.09
CA ASN A 110 6.53 10.10 23.53
C ASN A 110 5.24 10.52 22.81
N LEU A 111 4.39 11.31 23.48
CA LEU A 111 3.16 11.88 22.92
C LEU A 111 3.37 12.71 21.64
N ARG A 112 4.58 13.26 21.39
CA ARG A 112 4.88 13.97 20.13
C ARG A 112 4.84 13.03 18.91
N SER A 113 4.99 11.71 19.10
CA SER A 113 4.77 10.73 18.04
C SER A 113 3.32 10.72 17.56
N LEU A 114 2.33 10.81 18.46
CA LEU A 114 0.91 10.85 18.07
C LEU A 114 0.51 12.16 17.40
N ALA A 115 1.19 13.28 17.66
CA ALA A 115 0.91 14.57 17.02
C ALA A 115 1.27 14.66 15.52
N ARG A 116 1.55 13.52 14.85
CA ARG A 116 1.92 13.48 13.43
C ARG A 116 0.72 13.84 12.55
N ARG A 117 0.97 14.69 11.55
CA ARG A 117 -0.04 15.22 10.62
C ARG A 117 0.26 14.83 9.18
N ALA A 118 -0.77 14.42 8.47
CA ALA A 118 -0.79 14.26 7.02
C ALA A 118 -1.98 15.04 6.44
N ARG A 119 -2.09 15.10 5.11
CA ARG A 119 -3.24 15.67 4.39
C ARG A 119 -4.07 14.52 3.81
N PHE A 120 -5.31 14.38 4.23
CA PHE A 120 -6.27 13.44 3.63
C PHE A 120 -7.03 14.13 2.50
N GLN A 121 -7.15 13.46 1.35
CA GLN A 121 -7.80 13.97 0.15
C GLN A 121 -8.87 12.98 -0.32
N ALA A 122 -10.09 13.45 -0.58
CA ALA A 122 -11.25 12.61 -0.87
C ALA A 122 -12.13 13.18 -1.99
N GLY A 123 -12.93 12.29 -2.60
CA GLY A 123 -13.76 12.61 -3.77
C GLY A 123 -12.91 12.98 -5.00
N PRO A 124 -12.19 12.03 -5.64
CA PRO A 124 -11.47 12.31 -6.88
C PRO A 124 -12.45 12.83 -7.94
N GLN A 125 -12.07 13.89 -8.66
CA GLN A 125 -12.93 14.51 -9.67
C GLN A 125 -13.02 13.61 -10.92
N PRO A 126 -14.23 13.34 -11.45
CA PRO A 126 -14.41 12.59 -12.70
C PRO A 126 -13.54 13.15 -13.83
N GLY A 127 -12.94 12.24 -14.61
CA GLY A 127 -12.04 12.59 -15.72
C GLY A 127 -10.68 13.20 -15.33
N LYS A 128 -10.39 13.51 -14.05
CA LYS A 128 -9.15 14.19 -13.63
C LYS A 128 -8.31 13.34 -12.67
N ALA A 129 -7.12 12.91 -13.12
CA ALA A 129 -6.16 12.22 -12.28
C ALA A 129 -5.62 13.14 -11.15
N ARG A 130 -5.55 12.62 -9.92
CA ARG A 130 -5.00 13.30 -8.70
C ARG A 130 -5.68 14.61 -8.27
N VAL A 131 -6.80 15.01 -8.89
CA VAL A 131 -7.58 16.18 -8.45
C VAL A 131 -8.71 15.69 -7.53
N PHE A 132 -8.78 16.22 -6.31
CA PHE A 132 -9.77 15.83 -5.30
C PHE A 132 -10.69 16.99 -4.94
N ALA A 133 -11.97 16.71 -4.70
CA ALA A 133 -13.01 17.69 -4.36
C ALA A 133 -13.04 18.05 -2.86
N SER A 134 -12.22 17.40 -2.03
CA SER A 134 -12.01 17.77 -0.62
C SER A 134 -10.60 17.41 -0.15
N SER A 135 -10.07 18.24 0.74
CA SER A 135 -8.75 18.10 1.35
C SER A 135 -8.83 18.61 2.79
N THR A 136 -8.22 17.89 3.73
CA THR A 136 -8.17 18.28 5.14
C THR A 136 -6.87 17.80 5.78
N ILE A 137 -6.48 18.42 6.88
CA ILE A 137 -5.44 17.86 7.75
C ILE A 137 -6.04 16.65 8.49
N ALA A 138 -5.24 15.61 8.62
CA ALA A 138 -5.51 14.43 9.41
C ALA A 138 -4.39 14.28 10.44
N THR A 139 -4.73 14.34 11.73
CA THR A 139 -3.79 14.15 12.85
C THR A 139 -3.97 12.74 13.40
N VAL A 140 -2.89 11.98 13.62
CA VAL A 140 -2.98 10.66 14.27
C VAL A 140 -3.56 10.83 15.68
N VAL A 141 -4.47 9.93 16.08
CA VAL A 141 -5.07 9.91 17.42
C VAL A 141 -4.89 8.58 18.13
N ASP A 142 -4.65 7.50 17.38
CA ASP A 142 -4.27 6.20 17.90
C ASP A 142 -3.47 5.45 16.81
N ALA A 143 -2.53 4.59 17.20
CA ALA A 143 -1.69 3.84 16.26
C ALA A 143 -1.06 2.63 16.93
N GLY A 144 -0.83 1.57 16.15
CA GLY A 144 -0.12 0.38 16.59
C GLY A 144 1.36 0.66 16.91
N ARG A 145 2.06 -0.38 17.38
CA ARG A 145 3.51 -0.38 17.54
C ARG A 145 4.14 -1.09 16.34
N PHE A 146 4.21 -0.40 15.21
CA PHE A 146 4.80 -0.98 14.00
C PHE A 146 6.32 -1.10 14.11
N THR A 147 6.82 -2.31 13.84
CA THR A 147 8.22 -2.57 13.48
C THR A 147 8.24 -3.53 12.29
N GLU A 148 9.27 -3.41 11.46
CA GLU A 148 9.53 -4.30 10.32
C GLU A 148 10.31 -5.56 10.76
N ASP A 149 10.82 -5.55 12.01
CA ASP A 149 11.72 -6.55 12.60
C ASP A 149 11.07 -7.94 12.81
N ASP A 150 9.75 -7.99 13.09
CA ASP A 150 9.03 -9.22 13.42
C ASP A 150 7.52 -9.18 13.06
N PHE A 151 6.86 -10.34 13.09
CA PHE A 151 5.45 -10.47 12.67
C PHE A 151 4.43 -9.87 13.66
N ALA A 152 4.73 -9.76 14.95
CA ALA A 152 3.90 -9.07 15.94
C ALA A 152 4.03 -7.55 15.79
N GLY A 153 5.24 -7.06 15.52
CA GLY A 153 5.51 -5.71 15.04
C GLY A 153 4.73 -5.36 13.78
N ALA A 154 4.70 -6.26 12.80
CA ALA A 154 3.93 -6.07 11.57
C ALA A 154 2.41 -6.01 11.78
N ALA A 155 1.86 -6.68 12.81
CA ALA A 155 0.46 -6.52 13.23
C ALA A 155 0.16 -5.11 13.81
N GLY A 156 1.20 -4.35 14.14
CA GLY A 156 1.14 -2.94 14.52
C GLY A 156 1.01 -1.94 13.35
N ASP A 157 0.97 -2.38 12.09
CA ASP A 157 0.93 -1.50 10.91
C ASP A 157 -0.46 -0.88 10.65
N TRP A 158 -0.98 -0.15 11.63
CA TRP A 158 -2.24 0.59 11.54
C TRP A 158 -2.15 1.95 12.25
N ALA A 159 -2.85 2.93 11.70
CA ALA A 159 -3.03 4.26 12.27
C ALA A 159 -4.48 4.74 12.11
N ILE A 160 -5.01 5.34 13.17
CA ILE A 160 -6.33 6.00 13.20
C ILE A 160 -6.06 7.51 13.27
N LEU A 161 -6.61 8.26 12.31
CA LEU A 161 -6.42 9.71 12.23
C LEU A 161 -7.75 10.43 12.34
N ARG A 162 -7.79 11.49 13.15
CA ARG A 162 -8.91 12.44 13.18
C ARG A 162 -8.68 13.51 12.12
N LEU A 163 -9.73 13.80 11.36
CA LEU A 163 -9.76 14.87 10.38
C LEU A 163 -10.11 16.20 11.06
N ASP A 164 -9.44 17.29 10.68
CA ASP A 164 -9.78 18.62 11.18
C ASP A 164 -11.12 19.12 10.58
N ASN A 165 -11.43 18.73 9.34
CA ASN A 165 -12.76 18.87 8.74
C ASN A 165 -13.41 17.49 8.55
N CYS A 166 -14.61 17.28 9.09
CA CYS A 166 -15.32 16.00 9.03
C CYS A 166 -15.83 15.70 7.59
N LEU A 167 -15.14 14.81 6.87
CA LEU A 167 -15.51 14.44 5.49
C LEU A 167 -16.49 13.26 5.38
N GLY A 168 -16.70 12.51 6.46
CA GLY A 168 -17.56 11.32 6.47
C GLY A 168 -19.05 11.63 6.27
N ASP A 169 -19.52 12.84 6.59
CA ASP A 169 -20.92 13.21 6.30
C ASP A 169 -21.16 13.40 4.79
N ARG A 170 -20.13 13.86 4.04
CA ARG A 170 -20.19 14.07 2.59
C ARG A 170 -19.95 12.78 1.79
N TYR A 171 -19.00 11.95 2.21
CA TYR A 171 -18.58 10.75 1.47
C TYR A 171 -19.06 9.44 2.13
N GLY A 172 -19.76 9.48 3.26
CA GLY A 172 -20.03 8.29 4.06
C GLY A 172 -18.74 7.70 4.66
N TRP A 173 -18.86 6.51 5.24
CA TRP A 173 -17.73 5.78 5.82
C TRP A 173 -17.96 4.27 5.73
N LEU A 174 -16.87 3.52 5.79
CA LEU A 174 -16.87 2.06 5.76
C LEU A 174 -17.02 1.53 7.19
N ARG A 175 -17.82 0.47 7.35
CA ARG A 175 -17.93 -0.26 8.62
C ARG A 175 -16.83 -1.31 8.68
N VAL A 176 -16.11 -1.39 9.80
CA VAL A 176 -15.23 -2.54 10.07
C VAL A 176 -16.05 -3.81 10.30
N ASP A 177 -15.45 -4.94 10.00
CA ASP A 177 -15.98 -6.24 10.35
C ASP A 177 -15.92 -6.48 11.87
N ARG A 178 -16.87 -7.25 12.39
CA ARG A 178 -16.91 -7.63 13.82
C ARG A 178 -16.94 -9.14 14.04
N ASP A 179 -17.31 -9.89 13.02
CA ASP A 179 -17.90 -11.22 13.13
C ASP A 179 -16.94 -12.27 12.55
N THR A 180 -16.08 -11.85 11.62
CA THR A 180 -14.98 -12.63 11.04
C THR A 180 -13.78 -12.65 12.00
N THR A 181 -13.24 -13.84 12.28
CA THR A 181 -11.96 -14.03 12.98
C THR A 181 -10.83 -14.28 11.98
N PRO A 182 -9.54 -14.02 12.31
CA PRO A 182 -8.41 -14.27 11.40
C PRO A 182 -8.39 -15.69 10.82
N GLU A 183 -8.76 -16.67 11.64
CA GLU A 183 -8.75 -18.11 11.32
C GLU A 183 -9.87 -18.47 10.33
N SER A 184 -10.94 -17.66 10.28
CA SER A 184 -12.07 -17.79 9.35
C SER A 184 -11.90 -17.04 8.02
N LEU A 185 -10.84 -16.23 7.87
CA LEU A 185 -10.55 -15.50 6.64
C LEU A 185 -10.25 -16.39 5.42
N PRO A 186 -9.45 -17.48 5.50
CA PRO A 186 -8.94 -18.18 4.32
C PRO A 186 -10.03 -18.58 3.31
N GLY A 187 -9.80 -18.28 2.04
CA GLY A 187 -10.75 -18.50 0.95
C GLY A 187 -11.80 -17.41 0.77
N THR A 188 -12.03 -16.52 1.76
CA THR A 188 -12.97 -15.39 1.66
C THR A 188 -12.64 -14.51 0.46
N LYS A 189 -13.66 -14.19 -0.36
CA LYS A 189 -13.51 -13.28 -1.51
C LYS A 189 -13.40 -11.83 -1.02
N LEU A 190 -12.36 -11.15 -1.48
CA LEU A 190 -12.01 -9.78 -1.11
C LEU A 190 -12.17 -8.81 -2.29
N THR A 191 -12.23 -7.53 -1.94
CA THR A 191 -12.08 -6.40 -2.84
C THR A 191 -11.04 -5.45 -2.25
N SER A 192 -10.01 -5.11 -3.01
CA SER A 192 -9.00 -4.11 -2.62
C SER A 192 -9.31 -2.77 -3.27
N ILE A 193 -9.05 -1.66 -2.56
CA ILE A 193 -9.27 -0.30 -3.07
C ILE A 193 -8.07 0.58 -2.71
N GLY A 194 -7.56 1.37 -3.65
CA GLY A 194 -6.55 2.38 -3.35
C GLY A 194 -5.99 3.12 -4.55
N TYR A 195 -4.87 3.83 -4.32
CA TYR A 195 -4.24 4.75 -5.29
C TYR A 195 -2.78 4.35 -5.59
N PRO A 196 -2.54 3.23 -6.31
CA PRO A 196 -1.22 2.78 -6.73
C PRO A 196 -0.49 3.77 -7.66
N ARG A 197 0.83 3.86 -7.50
CA ARG A 197 1.71 4.79 -8.21
C ARG A 197 1.67 4.61 -9.75
N SER A 198 1.58 3.37 -10.24
CA SER A 198 1.48 3.04 -11.67
C SER A 198 0.23 3.61 -12.34
N ARG A 199 -0.85 3.82 -11.57
CA ARG A 199 -2.14 4.31 -12.06
C ARG A 199 -2.41 5.76 -11.67
N ALA A 200 -1.44 6.45 -11.04
CA ALA A 200 -1.56 7.85 -10.60
C ALA A 200 -1.72 8.89 -11.73
N ARG A 201 -1.65 8.50 -13.01
CA ARG A 201 -2.02 9.33 -14.17
C ARG A 201 -3.42 9.03 -14.72
N ARG A 202 -4.16 8.08 -14.14
CA ARG A 202 -5.52 7.70 -14.55
C ARG A 202 -6.55 8.34 -13.59
N PRO A 203 -7.72 8.80 -14.07
CA PRO A 203 -8.81 9.25 -13.20
C PRO A 203 -9.38 8.13 -12.33
N GLY A 204 -10.13 8.50 -11.29
CA GLY A 204 -10.80 7.57 -10.38
C GLY A 204 -9.86 6.86 -9.38
N VAL A 205 -10.39 5.83 -8.72
CA VAL A 205 -9.68 4.98 -7.77
C VAL A 205 -9.38 3.61 -8.39
N THR A 206 -8.29 2.95 -7.99
CA THR A 206 -8.02 1.56 -8.39
C THR A 206 -8.78 0.60 -7.50
N VAL A 207 -9.44 -0.38 -8.12
CA VAL A 207 -10.19 -1.46 -7.45
C VAL A 207 -9.76 -2.80 -8.01
N GLU A 208 -9.53 -3.79 -7.16
CA GLU A 208 -9.48 -5.21 -7.55
C GLU A 208 -10.66 -5.95 -6.91
N THR A 209 -11.29 -6.88 -7.63
CA THR A 209 -12.41 -7.68 -7.11
C THR A 209 -12.18 -9.17 -7.34
N GLY A 210 -12.47 -10.00 -6.33
CA GLY A 210 -12.38 -11.45 -6.46
C GLY A 210 -11.00 -12.04 -6.17
N CYS A 211 -10.07 -11.23 -5.64
CA CYS A 211 -8.96 -11.74 -4.87
C CYS A 211 -9.44 -12.41 -3.57
N ARG A 212 -8.55 -13.08 -2.84
CA ARG A 212 -8.89 -13.84 -1.62
C ARG A 212 -7.90 -13.65 -0.49
N ALA A 213 -8.36 -13.85 0.74
CA ALA A 213 -7.48 -14.23 1.84
C ALA A 213 -6.99 -15.67 1.65
N ARG A 214 -5.74 -15.95 2.03
CA ARG A 214 -5.03 -17.21 1.74
C ARG A 214 -4.70 -18.01 2.98
N ASP A 215 -4.36 -17.33 4.07
CA ASP A 215 -3.97 -17.88 5.36
C ASP A 215 -4.44 -16.96 6.48
N PHE A 216 -4.37 -17.45 7.72
CA PHE A 216 -4.11 -16.62 8.87
C PHE A 216 -2.59 -16.44 9.00
N GLY A 217 -2.12 -15.23 9.27
CA GLY A 217 -0.69 -14.93 9.23
C GLY A 217 0.07 -15.56 10.42
N PRO A 218 1.42 -15.54 10.37
CA PRO A 218 2.27 -16.13 11.42
C PRO A 218 2.26 -15.37 12.77
N ALA A 219 1.40 -14.37 12.93
CA ALA A 219 1.12 -13.70 14.20
C ALA A 219 -0.35 -13.24 14.25
N PRO A 220 -0.98 -13.18 15.43
CA PRO A 220 -2.35 -12.68 15.58
C PRO A 220 -2.49 -11.25 15.05
N GLY A 221 -3.46 -11.03 14.16
CA GLY A 221 -3.76 -9.71 13.60
C GLY A 221 -3.11 -9.40 12.24
N ILE A 222 -2.34 -10.32 11.65
CA ILE A 222 -1.96 -10.27 10.22
C ILE A 222 -2.53 -11.46 9.44
N PHE A 223 -2.67 -11.29 8.12
CA PHE A 223 -3.11 -12.35 7.21
C PHE A 223 -2.58 -12.13 5.79
N GLY A 224 -2.41 -13.23 5.06
CA GLY A 224 -1.99 -13.25 3.66
C GLY A 224 -3.15 -13.16 2.67
N VAL A 225 -2.92 -12.51 1.53
CA VAL A 225 -3.91 -12.33 0.44
C VAL A 225 -3.32 -12.56 -0.95
N ASP A 226 -4.17 -12.96 -1.91
CA ASP A 226 -3.84 -12.95 -3.35
C ASP A 226 -4.26 -11.66 -4.09
N CYS A 227 -4.62 -10.61 -3.34
CA CYS A 227 -4.88 -9.29 -3.91
C CYS A 227 -3.57 -8.62 -4.37
N ALA A 228 -3.60 -7.95 -5.51
CA ALA A 228 -2.48 -7.25 -6.11
C ALA A 228 -2.11 -5.98 -5.33
N PHE A 229 -0.91 -5.93 -4.76
CA PHE A 229 -0.41 -4.78 -3.98
C PHE A 229 0.63 -3.98 -4.76
N GLU A 230 0.76 -2.69 -4.42
CA GLU A 230 1.73 -1.78 -5.03
C GLU A 230 1.96 -0.56 -4.12
N ARG A 231 3.11 0.11 -4.25
CA ARG A 231 3.37 1.41 -3.59
C ARG A 231 2.23 2.40 -3.88
N GLY A 232 1.66 2.95 -2.80
CA GLY A 232 0.47 3.83 -2.83
C GLY A 232 -0.84 3.14 -2.41
N MET A 233 -0.92 1.80 -2.48
CA MET A 233 -2.07 1.03 -1.98
C MET A 233 -2.03 0.79 -0.46
N SER A 234 -0.85 0.91 0.17
CA SER A 234 -0.67 0.88 1.62
C SER A 234 -1.70 1.75 2.35
N GLY A 235 -2.32 1.21 3.39
CA GLY A 235 -3.42 1.84 4.13
C GLY A 235 -4.80 1.75 3.47
N GLY A 236 -4.89 1.20 2.26
CA GLY A 236 -6.17 0.93 1.60
C GLY A 236 -6.96 -0.18 2.30
N PRO A 237 -8.30 -0.17 2.23
CA PRO A 237 -9.12 -1.21 2.83
C PRO A 237 -9.14 -2.46 1.97
N LEU A 238 -9.15 -3.61 2.64
CA LEU A 238 -9.62 -4.88 2.10
C LEU A 238 -11.04 -5.13 2.57
N LEU A 239 -11.96 -5.31 1.63
CA LEU A 239 -13.39 -5.48 1.89
C LEU A 239 -13.85 -6.91 1.63
N ALA A 240 -14.59 -7.48 2.58
CA ALA A 240 -15.44 -8.64 2.33
C ALA A 240 -16.88 -8.18 2.07
N ARG A 241 -17.62 -8.92 1.24
CA ARG A 241 -19.07 -8.72 1.06
C ARG A 241 -19.82 -9.70 1.96
N GLN A 242 -20.69 -9.15 2.80
CA GLN A 242 -21.46 -9.87 3.80
C GLN A 242 -22.69 -10.55 3.22
N ARG A 243 -23.33 -11.44 4.01
CA ARG A 243 -24.58 -12.13 3.64
C ARG A 243 -25.74 -11.15 3.42
N ASP A 244 -25.76 -10.02 4.14
CA ASP A 244 -26.70 -8.90 3.95
C ASP A 244 -26.40 -8.07 2.69
N GLY A 245 -25.38 -8.45 1.91
CA GLY A 245 -24.92 -7.74 0.71
C GLY A 245 -24.07 -6.49 0.99
N THR A 246 -23.89 -6.09 2.25
CA THR A 246 -23.06 -4.92 2.64
C THR A 246 -21.57 -5.21 2.52
N TRP A 247 -20.77 -4.15 2.41
CA TRP A 247 -19.31 -4.24 2.45
C TRP A 247 -18.81 -3.95 3.87
N ARG A 248 -17.89 -4.79 4.37
CA ARG A 248 -17.17 -4.55 5.63
C ARG A 248 -15.66 -4.60 5.39
N VAL A 249 -14.92 -3.73 6.07
CA VAL A 249 -13.46 -3.77 6.09
C VAL A 249 -13.03 -4.96 6.95
N VAL A 250 -12.36 -5.95 6.37
CA VAL A 250 -11.73 -7.05 7.11
C VAL A 250 -10.26 -6.76 7.42
N GLY A 251 -9.60 -5.91 6.62
CA GLY A 251 -8.23 -5.53 6.91
C GLY A 251 -7.73 -4.29 6.19
N VAL A 252 -6.48 -3.94 6.47
CA VAL A 252 -5.74 -2.80 5.93
C VAL A 252 -4.54 -3.34 5.16
N ILE A 253 -4.36 -2.87 3.93
CA ILE A 253 -3.19 -3.19 3.09
C ILE A 253 -1.93 -2.69 3.81
N SER A 254 -1.03 -3.59 4.19
CA SER A 254 0.24 -3.27 4.83
C SER A 254 1.36 -3.32 3.79
N GLN A 255 1.87 -4.52 3.50
CA GLN A 255 3.11 -4.68 2.74
C GLN A 255 3.12 -5.91 1.82
N SER A 256 4.14 -5.99 0.97
CA SER A 256 4.43 -7.13 0.11
C SER A 256 5.78 -7.71 0.53
N LEU A 257 5.85 -9.02 0.78
CA LEU A 257 7.11 -9.71 1.13
C LEU A 257 7.92 -10.19 -0.09
N GLY A 258 7.39 -10.01 -1.30
CA GLY A 258 8.10 -10.26 -2.57
C GLY A 258 7.89 -9.13 -3.59
N THR A 259 8.20 -9.38 -4.86
CA THR A 259 7.95 -8.45 -5.98
C THR A 259 7.58 -9.19 -7.26
N GLY A 260 6.98 -8.49 -8.23
CA GLY A 260 6.73 -9.01 -9.57
C GLY A 260 5.39 -9.75 -9.71
N SER A 261 5.40 -10.87 -10.41
CA SER A 261 4.16 -11.61 -10.72
C SER A 261 4.31 -13.12 -10.56
N PRO A 262 4.39 -13.63 -9.32
CA PRO A 262 4.43 -15.07 -9.10
C PRO A 262 3.15 -15.77 -9.54
N THR A 263 3.30 -16.99 -10.06
CA THR A 263 2.19 -17.88 -10.42
C THR A 263 1.48 -18.47 -9.21
N GLU A 264 2.21 -18.64 -8.10
CA GLU A 264 1.74 -19.32 -6.90
C GLU A 264 1.84 -18.44 -5.65
N TYR A 265 1.02 -18.77 -4.66
CA TYR A 265 1.01 -18.11 -3.35
C TYR A 265 1.87 -18.88 -2.34
N SER A 266 2.78 -18.18 -1.65
CA SER A 266 3.56 -18.77 -0.55
C SER A 266 3.76 -17.78 0.60
N MET A 267 3.99 -18.29 1.82
CA MET A 267 4.20 -17.45 3.01
C MET A 267 5.40 -16.51 2.86
N ALA A 268 6.45 -16.93 2.14
CA ALA A 268 7.64 -16.11 1.90
C ALA A 268 7.32 -14.95 0.93
N ASN A 269 6.60 -15.23 -0.15
CA ASN A 269 6.24 -14.26 -1.19
C ASN A 269 4.79 -13.77 -1.04
N ARG A 270 4.34 -13.47 0.18
CA ARG A 270 2.94 -13.02 0.42
C ARG A 270 2.73 -11.51 0.32
N ASN A 271 1.56 -11.12 -0.19
CA ASN A 271 0.95 -9.82 0.12
C ASN A 271 0.26 -9.92 1.49
N GLN A 272 0.62 -9.01 2.41
CA GLN A 272 0.24 -9.07 3.82
C GLN A 272 -0.63 -7.87 4.22
N ALA A 273 -1.74 -8.17 4.91
CA ALA A 273 -2.63 -7.17 5.48
C ALA A 273 -2.73 -7.31 7.02
N VAL A 274 -3.06 -6.20 7.68
CA VAL A 274 -3.44 -6.16 9.09
C VAL A 274 -4.94 -6.41 9.20
N HIS A 275 -5.36 -7.40 9.97
CA HIS A 275 -6.77 -7.71 10.23
C HIS A 275 -7.40 -6.72 11.21
N VAL A 276 -8.70 -6.43 11.07
CA VAL A 276 -9.41 -5.50 11.96
C VAL A 276 -9.32 -5.85 13.45
N SER A 277 -9.10 -7.12 13.82
CA SER A 277 -8.92 -7.52 15.22
C SER A 277 -7.74 -6.81 15.91
N ALA A 278 -6.70 -6.43 15.16
CA ALA A 278 -5.53 -5.72 15.69
C ALA A 278 -5.85 -4.29 16.19
N PHE A 279 -6.86 -3.63 15.62
CA PHE A 279 -7.17 -2.22 15.91
C PHE A 279 -8.62 -1.92 16.29
N ARG A 280 -9.55 -2.88 16.21
CA ARG A 280 -10.98 -2.70 16.53
C ARG A 280 -11.20 -2.08 17.92
N LYS A 281 -10.47 -2.53 18.95
CA LYS A 281 -10.58 -1.98 20.32
C LYS A 281 -10.13 -0.50 20.40
N ALA A 282 -9.13 -0.10 19.61
CA ALA A 282 -8.68 1.29 19.53
C ALA A 282 -9.70 2.16 18.76
N LEU A 283 -10.23 1.64 17.65
CA LEU A 283 -11.26 2.31 16.86
C LEU A 283 -12.54 2.54 17.65
N ASP A 284 -13.02 1.54 18.40
CA ASP A 284 -14.21 1.65 19.24
C ASP A 284 -14.03 2.70 20.35
N ARG A 285 -12.83 2.78 20.95
CA ARG A 285 -12.45 3.84 21.91
C ARG A 285 -12.49 5.23 21.27
N VAL A 286 -11.88 5.40 20.10
CA VAL A 286 -11.79 6.69 19.39
C VAL A 286 -13.17 7.16 18.93
N LEU A 287 -13.94 6.32 18.25
CA LEU A 287 -15.28 6.66 17.77
C LEU A 287 -16.26 6.90 18.92
N GLY A 288 -16.19 6.10 19.99
CA GLY A 288 -17.00 6.31 21.20
C GLY A 288 -16.68 7.61 21.94
N ALA A 289 -15.40 8.02 21.97
CA ALA A 289 -15.01 9.33 22.50
C ALA A 289 -15.51 10.49 21.64
N GLU A 290 -15.58 10.32 20.31
CA GLU A 290 -16.13 11.33 19.41
C GLU A 290 -17.65 11.45 19.50
N ALA A 291 -18.37 10.33 19.62
CA ALA A 291 -19.81 10.33 19.87
C ALA A 291 -20.17 11.06 21.16
N ARG A 292 -19.41 10.85 22.25
CA ARG A 292 -19.59 11.59 23.52
C ARG A 292 -19.26 13.09 23.42
N ARG A 293 -18.33 13.50 22.54
CA ARG A 293 -18.01 14.92 22.30
C ARG A 293 -19.02 15.64 21.39
N THR A 294 -19.80 14.89 20.61
CA THR A 294 -20.76 15.43 19.64
C THR A 294 -22.23 15.21 20.03
N ALA A 295 -22.48 14.48 21.12
CA ALA A 295 -23.79 14.39 21.75
C ALA A 295 -24.24 15.77 22.28
N PRO A 296 -25.51 16.16 22.12
CA PRO A 296 -26.06 17.32 22.81
C PRO A 296 -25.88 17.17 24.33
N ALA A 297 -25.58 18.27 25.02
CA ALA A 297 -25.58 18.27 26.48
C ALA A 297 -26.98 17.88 26.97
N ALA A 298 -27.07 16.78 27.73
CA ALA A 298 -28.33 16.35 28.30
C ALA A 298 -28.88 17.46 29.19
N LYS A 299 -30.11 17.92 28.91
CA LYS A 299 -30.83 18.80 29.83
C LYS A 299 -30.93 18.07 31.17
N ARG A 300 -30.39 18.67 32.23
CA ARG A 300 -30.71 18.22 33.59
C ARG A 300 -32.21 18.41 33.82
N PRO A 301 -32.87 17.47 34.54
CA PRO A 301 -34.17 17.76 35.13
C PRO A 301 -34.07 18.87 36.17
#